data_AF-A0A449DBX5-F1
#
_entry.id   AF-A0A449DBX5-F1
#
_cell.length_a   1.000
_cell.length_b   1.000
_cell.length_c   1.000
_cell.angle_alpha   90.00
_cell.angle_beta   90.00
_cell.angle_gamma   90.00
#
_symmetry.space_group_name_H-M   'P 1'
#
loop_
_entity.id
_entity.type
_entity.pdbx_description
1 polymer ?
#
loop_
_entity_poly.entity_id
_entity_poly.type
_entity_poly.pdbx_seq_one_letter_code
_entity_poly.pdbx_strand_id
1 'polypeptide(L)'
;MDVTSDGVLSGYLATPPLVDEARANWLRKYASGVGADLAKSTGYGDSFADAAWLELVGEPIAVTPDLGLYGHALKKRWKVLEW
;
A
#
# COMPACT_ATOMS: atom_id res chain seq x y z
N MET A 1 15.07 3.75 -8.46
CA MET A 1 16.42 3.16 -8.39
C MET A 1 17.42 4.24 -8.78
N ASP A 2 18.62 4.16 -8.24
CA ASP A 2 19.74 4.99 -8.67
C ASP A 2 20.28 4.50 -10.03
N VAL A 3 20.80 5.43 -10.82
CA VAL A 3 21.20 5.20 -12.22
C VAL A 3 22.60 5.76 -12.42
N THR A 4 23.47 4.98 -13.05
CA THR A 4 24.83 5.43 -13.41
C THR A 4 24.78 6.54 -14.47
N SER A 5 25.91 7.23 -14.68
CA SER A 5 26.05 8.24 -15.76
C SER A 5 25.70 7.70 -17.14
N ASP A 6 25.82 6.39 -17.34
CA ASP A 6 25.64 5.72 -18.63
C ASP A 6 24.21 5.16 -18.78
N GLY A 7 23.30 5.48 -17.84
CA GLY A 7 21.89 5.08 -17.89
C GLY A 7 21.60 3.67 -17.36
N VAL A 8 22.54 3.03 -16.66
CA VAL A 8 22.39 1.66 -16.13
C VAL A 8 21.90 1.69 -14.68
N LEU A 9 21.00 0.77 -14.31
CA LEU A 9 20.56 0.61 -12.92
C LEU A 9 21.75 0.22 -12.03
N SER A 10 22.05 1.04 -11.01
CA SER A 10 23.24 0.84 -10.16
C SER A 10 23.06 -0.27 -9.12
N GLY A 11 21.85 -0.77 -8.94
CA GLY A 11 21.49 -1.71 -7.85
C GLY A 11 21.25 -1.03 -6.50
N TYR A 12 21.48 0.29 -6.41
CA TYR A 12 21.20 1.09 -5.22
C TYR A 12 19.86 1.82 -5.32
N LEU A 13 19.30 2.16 -4.17
CA LEU A 13 18.10 2.98 -4.09
C LEU A 13 18.48 4.47 -4.04
N ALA A 14 17.93 5.27 -4.96
CA ALA A 14 18.12 6.72 -4.98
C ALA A 14 17.47 7.43 -3.78
N THR A 15 16.42 6.85 -3.23
CA THR A 15 15.71 7.32 -2.04
C THR A 15 15.28 6.12 -1.21
N PRO A 16 15.01 6.28 0.10
CA PRO A 16 14.42 5.22 0.91
C PRO A 16 13.18 4.62 0.21
N PRO A 17 13.01 3.29 0.26
CA PRO A 17 11.91 2.64 -0.43
C PRO A 17 10.59 3.02 0.22
N LEU A 18 9.56 3.20 -0.60
CA LEU A 18 8.20 3.44 -0.13
C LEU A 18 7.51 2.10 0.17
N VAL A 19 7.82 1.53 1.33
CA VAL A 19 7.30 0.23 1.78
C VAL A 19 6.62 0.34 3.14
N ASP A 20 5.80 -0.65 3.46
CA ASP A 20 5.11 -0.77 4.76
C ASP A 20 4.41 0.54 5.19
N GLU A 21 4.65 0.98 6.42
CA GLU A 21 4.06 2.19 7.01
C GLU A 21 4.37 3.48 6.24
N ALA A 22 5.48 3.52 5.49
CA ALA A 22 5.82 4.68 4.67
C ALA A 22 4.77 4.91 3.57
N ARG A 23 4.16 3.83 3.04
CA ARG A 23 3.06 3.93 2.07
C ARG A 23 1.84 4.62 2.65
N ALA A 24 1.48 4.31 3.90
CA ALA A 24 0.36 4.93 4.59
C ALA A 24 0.55 6.45 4.75
N ASN A 25 1.75 6.87 5.19
CA ASN A 25 2.07 8.30 5.33
C ASN A 25 2.07 9.02 3.97
N TRP A 26 2.64 8.40 2.94
CA TRP A 26 2.62 8.94 1.59
C TRP A 26 1.20 9.09 1.05
N LEU A 27 0.34 8.08 1.22
CA LEU A 27 -1.05 8.10 0.77
C LEU A 27 -1.84 9.25 1.42
N ARG A 28 -1.67 9.48 2.73
CA ARG A 28 -2.29 10.62 3.42
C ARG A 28 -1.86 11.96 2.82
N LYS A 29 -0.55 12.14 2.60
CA LYS A 29 0.00 13.37 2.02
C LYS A 29 -0.52 13.60 0.60
N TYR A 30 -0.52 12.55 -0.21
CA TYR A 30 -1.03 12.59 -1.58
C TYR A 30 -2.51 12.97 -1.59
N ALA A 31 -3.35 12.28 -0.81
CA ALA A 31 -4.78 12.55 -0.72
C ALA A 31 -5.08 13.98 -0.30
N SER A 32 -4.36 14.50 0.70
CA SER A 32 -4.46 15.91 1.12
C SER A 32 -4.08 16.88 0.01
N GLY A 33 -3.07 16.55 -0.81
CA GLY A 33 -2.61 17.42 -1.90
C GLY A 33 -3.60 17.49 -3.06
N VAL A 34 -4.31 16.40 -3.34
CA VAL A 34 -5.29 16.32 -4.44
C VAL A 34 -6.74 16.53 -4.01
N GLY A 35 -7.00 16.68 -2.70
CA GLY A 35 -8.35 16.82 -2.16
C GLY A 35 -9.16 15.53 -2.17
N ALA A 36 -8.52 14.36 -2.16
CA ALA A 36 -9.21 13.07 -2.12
C ALA A 36 -9.63 12.71 -0.68
N ASP A 37 -10.86 12.20 -0.55
CA ASP A 37 -11.40 11.67 0.71
C ASP A 37 -11.14 10.16 0.78
N LEU A 38 -10.13 9.76 1.56
CA LEU A 38 -9.79 8.34 1.73
C LEU A 38 -10.93 7.53 2.37
N ALA A 39 -11.76 8.15 3.22
CA ALA A 39 -12.89 7.47 3.83
C ALA A 39 -14.01 7.14 2.81
N LYS A 40 -13.97 7.75 1.61
CA LYS A 40 -14.86 7.43 0.47
C LYS A 40 -14.16 6.64 -0.63
N SER A 41 -12.96 6.15 -0.34
CA SER A 41 -12.15 5.38 -1.29
C SER A 41 -12.21 3.89 -0.99
N THR A 42 -12.06 3.08 -2.02
CA THR A 42 -11.90 1.62 -1.95
C THR A 42 -10.45 1.27 -2.25
N GLY A 43 -9.85 0.36 -1.47
CA GLY A 43 -8.47 -0.08 -1.63
C GLY A 43 -8.36 -1.59 -1.72
N TYR A 44 -7.46 -2.07 -2.58
CA TYR A 44 -7.19 -3.48 -2.83
C TYR A 44 -5.71 -3.79 -2.57
N GLY A 45 -5.41 -4.86 -1.83
CA GLY A 45 -4.03 -5.33 -1.62
C GLY A 45 -3.96 -6.82 -1.36
N ASP A 46 -2.78 -7.39 -1.54
CA ASP A 46 -2.52 -8.85 -1.52
C ASP A 46 -1.44 -9.24 -0.49
N SER A 47 -0.69 -8.30 0.06
CA SER A 47 0.37 -8.58 1.03
C SER A 47 0.13 -7.91 2.38
N PHE A 48 0.68 -8.48 3.46
CA PHE A 48 0.59 -7.85 4.77
C PHE A 48 1.25 -6.46 4.81
N ALA A 49 2.21 -6.24 3.91
CA ALA A 49 2.86 -4.95 3.74
C ALA A 49 1.89 -3.84 3.26
N ASP A 50 0.70 -4.21 2.77
CA ASP A 50 -0.37 -3.29 2.36
C ASP A 50 -1.32 -2.89 3.51
N ALA A 51 -1.31 -3.63 4.62
CA ALA A 51 -2.27 -3.46 5.71
C ALA A 51 -2.30 -2.01 6.22
N ALA A 52 -1.12 -1.39 6.40
CA ALA A 52 -1.00 -0.05 6.98
C ALA A 52 -1.70 1.03 6.12
N TRP A 53 -1.64 0.94 4.79
CA TRP A 53 -2.30 1.92 3.93
C TRP A 53 -3.76 1.56 3.65
N LEU A 54 -4.10 0.26 3.61
CA LEU A 54 -5.48 -0.21 3.51
C LEU A 54 -6.32 0.22 4.73
N GLU A 55 -5.73 0.28 5.92
CA GLU A 55 -6.40 0.81 7.12
C GLU A 55 -6.85 2.28 6.99
N LEU A 56 -6.38 3.01 5.98
CA LEU A 56 -6.73 4.42 5.77
C LEU A 56 -7.98 4.63 4.92
N VAL A 57 -8.36 3.64 4.10
CA VAL A 57 -9.46 3.78 3.16
C VAL A 57 -10.78 3.35 3.80
N GLY A 58 -11.90 3.86 3.27
CA GLY A 58 -13.23 3.51 3.75
C GLY A 58 -13.62 2.05 3.49
N GLU A 59 -13.17 1.50 2.35
CA GLU A 59 -13.45 0.12 1.97
C GLU A 59 -12.16 -0.63 1.62
N PRO A 60 -11.47 -1.21 2.62
CA PRO A 60 -10.32 -2.08 2.40
C PRO A 60 -10.76 -3.49 1.99
N ILE A 61 -10.09 -4.02 0.97
CA ILE A 61 -10.36 -5.33 0.38
C ILE A 61 -9.03 -6.07 0.20
N ALA A 62 -8.95 -7.28 0.76
CA ALA A 62 -7.83 -8.19 0.53
C ALA A 62 -8.12 -9.04 -0.72
N VAL A 63 -7.19 -9.10 -1.67
CA VAL A 63 -7.33 -9.88 -2.92
C VAL A 63 -6.22 -10.91 -2.97
N THR A 64 -6.60 -12.19 -3.01
CA THR A 64 -5.67 -13.34 -2.98
C THR A 64 -4.54 -13.16 -1.94
N PRO A 65 -4.89 -12.83 -0.68
CA PRO A 65 -3.91 -12.31 0.28
C PRO A 65 -2.92 -13.37 0.76
N ASP A 66 -1.71 -12.92 1.12
CA ASP A 66 -0.81 -13.71 1.95
C ASP A 66 -1.44 -14.03 3.32
N LEU A 67 -0.88 -15.02 4.03
CA LEU A 67 -1.43 -15.46 5.33
C LEU A 67 -1.49 -14.32 6.37
N GLY A 68 -0.58 -13.35 6.29
CA GLY A 68 -0.55 -12.21 7.20
C GLY A 68 -1.71 -11.27 6.96
N LEU A 69 -1.90 -10.84 5.71
CA LEU A 69 -3.02 -9.98 5.33
C LEU A 69 -4.36 -10.70 5.47
N TYR A 70 -4.42 -11.99 5.17
CA TYR A 70 -5.62 -12.81 5.40
C TYR A 70 -6.03 -12.78 6.88
N GLY A 71 -5.09 -13.05 7.79
CA GLY A 71 -5.34 -12.98 9.23
C GLY A 71 -5.74 -11.58 9.71
N HIS A 72 -5.17 -10.54 9.13
CA HIS A 72 -5.54 -9.15 9.43
C HIS A 72 -6.95 -8.81 8.94
N ALA A 73 -7.27 -9.16 7.68
CA ALA A 73 -8.56 -8.97 7.05
C ALA A 73 -9.68 -9.65 7.86
N LEU A 74 -9.47 -10.89 8.32
CA LEU A 74 -10.43 -11.58 9.19
C LEU A 74 -10.68 -10.84 10.50
N LYS A 75 -9.62 -10.36 11.17
CA LYS A 75 -9.75 -9.60 12.43
C LYS A 75 -10.52 -8.29 12.25
N LYS A 76 -10.31 -7.61 11.13
CA LYS A 76 -10.93 -6.32 10.80
C LYS A 76 -12.25 -6.44 10.02
N ARG A 77 -12.66 -7.67 9.68
CA ARG A 77 -13.83 -7.98 8.83
C ARG A 77 -13.76 -7.32 7.44
N TRP A 78 -12.59 -7.25 6.86
CA TRP A 78 -12.42 -6.81 5.47
C TRP A 78 -12.94 -7.88 4.51
N LYS A 79 -13.35 -7.44 3.31
CA LYS A 79 -13.69 -8.39 2.24
C LYS A 79 -12.42 -9.10 1.81
N VAL A 80 -12.53 -10.40 1.58
CA VAL A 80 -11.47 -11.21 0.95
C VAL A 80 -12.02 -11.71 -0.37
N LEU A 81 -11.29 -11.46 -1.46
CA LEU A 81 -11.64 -11.88 -2.81
C LEU A 81 -10.57 -12.82 -3.36
N GLU A 82 -11.00 -13.79 -4.16
CA GLU A 82 -10.13 -14.64 -4.98
C GLU A 82 -10.50 -14.37 -6.44
N TRP A 83 -9.60 -13.75 -7.20
CA TRP A 83 -9.78 -13.39 -8.61
C TRP A 83 -8.78 -14.13 -9.48
#